data_AF-A0A0C9YSZ2-F1
#
_entry.id   AF-A0A0C9YSZ2-F1
#
_cell.length_a   1.000
_cell.length_b   1.000
_cell.length_c   1.000
_cell.angle_alpha   90.00
_cell.angle_beta   90.00
_cell.angle_gamma   90.00
#
_symmetry.space_group_name_H-M   'P 1'
#
loop_
_entity.id
_entity.type
_entity.pdbx_description
1 polymer ?
#
loop_
_entity_poly.entity_id
_entity_poly.type
_entity_poly.pdbx_seq_one_letter_code
_entity_poly.pdbx_strand_id
1 'polypeptide(L)'
;MLCRLLSCLALTPVFVLLIVLCQGIPPTYHDVRLFERRLTQHSLTIPSSAVDEAARPVHHPRYLRFPGHLWGHGLNNVLQEALLMSYLAYVSNVSFVFEDYTWTRTPLPWSMYGFALRPARIPLNAIISGPTAGGPMPHGSQAPLAVSAEFYEQTCGGPEAKPYVISSAFAPNDEDGATIIEWWTQQLASVQERCIEIDSTPHDLFDRFLFGGPRILSLWDSLTSSPILSEFAWSPIVQSAVARNFALLRPHTVNDIYATSSSLRGLVAVHLRRGDYKRHCPNLAKWGARYMGFNQHPSLLDHFDPSPYEDDSVLKEEYYLAHCLPTIEQLVSVLRTVRREYHAQGAGTLNRVYILSNERAWALGELTNALKDDGWED
;
A
#
# COMPACT_ATOMS: atom_id res chain seq x y z
N MET A 1 19.22 -28.31 41.64
CA MET A 1 19.14 -27.79 40.26
C MET A 1 17.77 -27.97 39.63
N LEU A 2 17.11 -29.13 39.77
CA LEU A 2 15.80 -29.41 39.16
C LEU A 2 14.67 -28.43 39.57
N CYS A 3 14.56 -28.06 40.86
CA CYS A 3 13.58 -27.06 41.32
C CYS A 3 13.80 -25.67 40.69
N ARG A 4 15.04 -25.22 40.52
CA ARG A 4 15.34 -23.92 39.88
C ARG A 4 15.01 -23.95 38.38
N LEU A 5 15.27 -25.07 37.71
CA LEU A 5 14.88 -25.29 36.31
C LEU A 5 13.35 -25.31 36.14
N LEU A 6 12.63 -26.00 37.02
CA LEU A 6 11.16 -26.05 37.03
C LEU A 6 10.55 -24.66 37.33
N SER A 7 11.11 -23.89 38.25
CA SER A 7 10.69 -22.51 38.51
C SER A 7 10.96 -21.57 37.33
N CYS A 8 12.11 -21.68 36.66
CA CYS A 8 12.40 -20.91 35.44
C CYS A 8 11.45 -21.29 34.29
N LEU A 9 11.15 -22.57 34.11
CA LEU A 9 10.18 -23.04 33.11
C LEU A 9 8.75 -22.55 33.42
N ALA A 10 8.36 -22.51 34.69
CA ALA A 10 7.05 -22.01 35.11
C ALA A 10 6.88 -20.49 34.96
N LEU A 11 7.97 -19.72 35.12
CA LEU A 11 7.93 -18.25 35.02
C LEU A 11 8.10 -17.74 33.59
N THR A 12 8.74 -18.50 32.70
CA THR A 12 8.88 -18.14 31.27
C THR A 12 7.56 -17.71 30.60
N PRO A 13 6.44 -18.45 30.68
CA PRO A 13 5.18 -18.03 30.07
C PRO A 13 4.62 -16.73 30.68
N VAL A 14 4.84 -16.50 31.97
CA VAL A 14 4.46 -15.25 32.65
C VAL A 14 5.27 -14.08 32.11
N PHE A 15 6.59 -14.24 31.97
CA PHE A 15 7.45 -13.20 31.39
C PHE A 15 7.12 -12.90 29.93
N VAL A 16 6.86 -13.93 29.12
CA VAL A 16 6.44 -13.75 27.72
C VAL A 16 5.10 -13.01 27.65
N LEU A 17 4.14 -13.40 28.48
CA LEU A 17 2.84 -12.71 28.55
C LEU A 17 3.00 -11.26 28.96
N LEU A 18 3.83 -10.97 29.98
CA LEU A 18 4.11 -9.61 30.42
C LEU A 18 4.79 -8.79 29.31
N ILE A 19 5.76 -9.36 28.58
CA ILE A 19 6.40 -8.68 27.44
C ILE A 19 5.36 -8.30 26.40
N VAL A 20 4.48 -9.25 26.03
CA VAL A 20 3.43 -9.03 25.02
C VAL A 20 2.44 -7.96 25.49
N LEU A 21 1.97 -8.03 26.73
CA LEU A 21 1.02 -7.04 27.28
C LEU A 21 1.65 -5.66 27.46
N CYS A 22 2.94 -5.57 27.78
CA CYS A 22 3.68 -4.31 27.82
C CYS A 22 3.81 -3.64 26.44
N GLN A 23 3.68 -4.38 25.33
CA GLN A 23 3.58 -3.79 23.99
C GLN A 23 2.21 -3.16 23.71
N GLY A 24 1.21 -3.41 24.57
CA GLY A 24 -0.15 -2.92 24.44
C GLY A 24 -1.06 -3.86 23.64
N ILE A 25 -2.37 -3.71 23.87
CA ILE A 25 -3.41 -4.39 23.11
C ILE A 25 -3.80 -3.46 21.96
N PRO A 26 -3.67 -3.88 20.70
CA PRO A 26 -3.97 -3.03 19.57
C PRO A 26 -5.49 -2.86 19.40
N PRO A 27 -5.95 -1.76 18.76
CA PRO A 27 -7.37 -1.45 18.66
C PRO A 27 -8.10 -2.52 17.85
N THR A 28 -9.39 -2.69 18.15
CA THR A 28 -10.32 -3.53 17.36
C THR A 28 -10.90 -2.79 16.16
N TYR A 29 -10.59 -1.50 16.03
CA TYR A 29 -11.12 -0.59 15.00
C TYR A 29 -12.64 -0.48 14.95
N HIS A 30 -13.32 -0.69 16.08
CA HIS A 30 -14.79 -0.63 16.14
C HIS A 30 -15.35 0.70 15.60
N ASP A 31 -14.75 1.84 15.95
CA ASP A 31 -15.21 3.15 15.46
C ASP A 31 -15.04 3.31 13.94
N VAL A 32 -13.99 2.73 13.37
CA VAL A 32 -13.76 2.73 11.91
C VAL A 32 -14.82 1.87 11.22
N ARG A 33 -15.22 0.74 11.82
CA ARG A 33 -16.33 -0.08 11.30
C ARG A 33 -17.66 0.66 11.34
N LEU A 34 -17.93 1.37 12.43
CA LEU A 34 -19.13 2.21 12.54
C LEU A 34 -19.13 3.32 11.50
N PHE A 35 -17.96 3.90 11.21
CA PHE A 35 -17.79 4.85 10.11
C PHE A 35 -18.08 4.20 8.75
N GLU A 36 -17.46 3.06 8.44
CA GLU A 36 -17.68 2.32 7.19
C GLU A 36 -19.17 2.07 6.96
N ARG A 37 -19.89 1.54 7.95
CA ARG A 37 -21.34 1.25 7.87
C ARG A 37 -22.23 2.49 7.67
N ARG A 38 -21.70 3.69 7.94
CA ARG A 38 -22.42 4.97 7.81
C ARG A 38 -22.06 5.71 6.53
N LEU A 39 -21.22 5.13 5.66
CA LEU A 39 -20.95 5.68 4.35
C LEU A 39 -22.27 5.87 3.59
N THR A 40 -22.42 7.01 2.91
CA THR A 40 -23.70 7.40 2.29
C THR A 40 -24.19 6.39 1.25
N GLN A 41 -23.26 5.75 0.56
CA GLN A 41 -23.51 4.70 -0.43
C GLN A 41 -23.94 3.36 0.18
N HIS A 42 -23.89 3.19 1.50
CA HIS A 42 -24.43 2.02 2.21
C HIS A 42 -25.90 2.19 2.62
N SER A 43 -26.53 3.31 2.27
CA SER A 43 -27.97 3.47 2.47
C SER A 43 -28.75 2.62 1.48
N LEU A 44 -29.43 1.58 1.97
CA LEU A 44 -30.39 0.78 1.18
C LEU A 44 -31.69 1.54 0.90
N THR A 45 -31.96 2.62 1.63
CA THR A 45 -33.15 3.46 1.46
C THR A 45 -32.86 4.63 0.53
N ILE A 46 -33.60 4.70 -0.59
CA ILE A 46 -33.67 5.86 -1.46
C ILE A 46 -34.46 6.96 -0.72
N PRO A 47 -33.96 8.21 -0.61
CA PRO A 47 -34.77 9.31 -0.12
C PRO A 47 -36.00 9.47 -1.02
N SER A 48 -37.19 9.38 -0.44
CA SER A 48 -38.49 9.49 -1.14
C SER A 48 -38.71 10.83 -1.86
N SER A 49 -37.76 11.77 -1.77
CA SER A 49 -37.77 13.06 -2.46
C SER A 49 -37.23 13.03 -3.90
N ALA A 50 -36.81 11.87 -4.42
CA ALA A 50 -36.43 11.69 -5.83
C ALA A 50 -37.59 11.18 -6.71
N VAL A 51 -38.84 11.35 -6.25
CA VAL A 51 -40.05 11.12 -7.05
C VAL A 51 -40.46 12.45 -7.70
N ASP A 52 -39.59 12.98 -8.57
CA ASP A 52 -39.97 14.01 -9.53
C ASP A 52 -39.97 13.40 -10.94
N GLU A 53 -41.00 13.76 -11.70
CA GLU A 53 -41.56 13.14 -12.92
C GLU A 53 -40.64 13.11 -14.16
N ALA A 54 -39.44 12.55 -14.04
CA ALA A 54 -38.61 12.13 -15.18
C ALA A 54 -37.98 10.78 -14.85
N ALA A 55 -38.80 9.73 -14.85
CA ALA A 55 -38.43 8.36 -14.52
C ALA A 55 -37.32 7.80 -15.43
N ARG A 56 -36.06 8.09 -15.07
CA ARG A 56 -34.98 7.12 -15.29
C ARG A 56 -35.16 6.02 -14.25
N PRO A 57 -35.17 4.73 -14.62
CA PRO A 57 -35.16 3.66 -13.64
C PRO A 57 -34.00 3.90 -12.67
N VAL A 58 -34.30 3.91 -11.36
CA VAL A 58 -33.29 4.00 -10.30
C VAL A 58 -32.48 2.70 -10.32
N HIS A 59 -31.51 2.64 -11.22
CA HIS A 59 -30.59 1.52 -11.30
C HIS A 59 -29.67 1.60 -10.09
N HIS A 60 -29.83 0.65 -9.18
CA HIS A 60 -28.86 0.42 -8.13
C HIS A 60 -27.51 0.09 -8.79
N PRO A 61 -26.39 0.57 -8.24
CA PRO A 61 -25.09 0.25 -8.81
C PRO A 61 -24.86 -1.26 -8.78
N ARG A 62 -24.18 -1.76 -9.81
CA ARG A 62 -23.56 -3.09 -9.78
C ARG A 62 -22.35 -3.05 -8.84
N TYR A 63 -22.06 -4.14 -8.17
CA TYR A 63 -20.94 -4.29 -7.25
C TYR A 63 -19.95 -5.32 -7.79
N LEU A 64 -18.66 -5.01 -7.72
CA LEU A 64 -17.57 -5.88 -8.15
C LEU A 64 -16.69 -6.23 -6.97
N ARG A 65 -16.68 -7.52 -6.60
CA ARG A 65 -15.87 -8.07 -5.53
C ARG A 65 -14.80 -9.02 -6.07
N PHE A 66 -13.68 -9.07 -5.35
CA PHE A 66 -12.54 -9.93 -5.65
C PHE A 66 -12.23 -10.83 -4.44
N PRO A 67 -12.96 -11.96 -4.27
CA PRO A 67 -12.77 -12.84 -3.11
C PRO A 67 -11.35 -13.42 -3.01
N GLY A 68 -10.68 -13.59 -4.17
CA GLY A 68 -9.31 -14.09 -4.28
C GLY A 68 -8.23 -13.00 -4.33
N HIS A 69 -8.47 -11.81 -3.77
CA HIS A 69 -7.46 -10.77 -3.66
C HIS A 69 -6.23 -11.23 -2.85
N LEU A 70 -5.10 -10.57 -3.08
CA LEU A 70 -3.80 -10.89 -2.51
C LEU A 70 -3.83 -10.88 -0.98
N TRP A 71 -3.37 -11.99 -0.40
CA TRP A 71 -3.26 -12.16 1.05
C TRP A 71 -1.89 -12.75 1.43
N GLY A 72 -1.44 -12.50 2.66
CA GLY A 72 -0.16 -13.03 3.16
C GLY A 72 1.06 -12.21 2.75
N HIS A 73 0.85 -11.05 2.13
CA HIS A 73 1.90 -10.12 1.72
C HIS A 73 1.89 -8.82 2.52
N GLY A 74 2.97 -8.05 2.41
CA GLY A 74 3.07 -6.73 3.04
C GLY A 74 2.01 -5.76 2.48
N LEU A 75 1.62 -4.78 3.30
CA LEU A 75 0.59 -3.79 2.98
C LEU A 75 0.76 -3.16 1.59
N ASN A 76 1.99 -2.81 1.19
CA ASN A 76 2.23 -2.14 -0.09
C ASN A 76 1.83 -3.00 -1.29
N ASN A 77 1.95 -4.33 -1.21
CA ASN A 77 1.53 -5.22 -2.31
C ASN A 77 0.01 -5.30 -2.39
N VAL A 78 -0.63 -5.50 -1.23
CA VAL A 78 -2.10 -5.58 -1.14
C VAL A 78 -2.75 -4.26 -1.56
N LEU A 79 -2.16 -3.12 -1.16
CA LEU A 79 -2.66 -1.79 -1.52
C LEU A 79 -2.49 -1.52 -3.02
N GLN A 80 -1.38 -1.91 -3.64
CA GLN A 80 -1.19 -1.78 -5.10
C GLN A 80 -2.26 -2.55 -5.86
N GLU A 81 -2.55 -3.79 -5.47
CA GLU A 81 -3.60 -4.58 -6.08
C GLU A 81 -4.99 -3.97 -5.85
N ALA A 82 -5.29 -3.53 -4.61
CA ALA A 82 -6.56 -2.88 -4.30
C ALA A 82 -6.80 -1.60 -5.13
N LEU A 83 -5.76 -0.78 -5.34
CA LEU A 83 -5.84 0.40 -6.19
C LEU A 83 -6.12 0.01 -7.66
N LEU A 84 -5.46 -1.02 -8.17
CA LEU A 84 -5.66 -1.45 -9.57
C LEU A 84 -7.03 -2.12 -9.79
N MET A 85 -7.51 -2.91 -8.82
CA MET A 85 -8.88 -3.47 -8.82
C MET A 85 -9.94 -2.36 -8.72
N SER A 86 -9.69 -1.35 -7.88
CA SER A 86 -10.55 -0.16 -7.79
C SER A 86 -10.56 0.65 -9.08
N TYR A 87 -9.43 0.73 -9.78
CA TYR A 87 -9.33 1.36 -11.10
C TYR A 87 -10.12 0.59 -12.16
N LEU A 88 -10.01 -0.74 -12.19
CA LEU A 88 -10.80 -1.59 -13.08
C LEU A 88 -12.32 -1.38 -12.85
N ALA A 89 -12.76 -1.36 -11.59
CA ALA A 89 -14.15 -1.10 -11.24
C ALA A 89 -14.60 0.30 -11.71
N TYR A 90 -13.75 1.31 -11.50
CA TYR A 90 -14.00 2.69 -11.94
C TYR A 90 -14.19 2.79 -13.47
N VAL A 91 -13.26 2.26 -14.27
CA VAL A 91 -13.38 2.32 -15.73
C VAL A 91 -14.54 1.47 -16.28
N SER A 92 -14.97 0.46 -15.52
CA SER A 92 -16.13 -0.39 -15.85
C SER A 92 -17.47 0.19 -15.40
N ASN A 93 -17.46 1.35 -14.72
CA ASN A 93 -18.64 1.95 -14.10
C ASN A 93 -19.38 0.99 -13.15
N VAL A 94 -18.61 0.28 -12.33
CA VAL A 94 -19.09 -0.67 -11.32
C VAL A 94 -18.55 -0.27 -9.95
N SER A 95 -19.34 -0.46 -8.89
CA SER A 95 -18.91 -0.13 -7.53
C SER A 95 -17.88 -1.15 -7.07
N PHE A 96 -16.66 -0.69 -6.77
CA PHE A 96 -15.65 -1.54 -6.14
C PHE A 96 -16.11 -1.99 -4.74
N VAL A 97 -15.86 -3.26 -4.39
CA VAL A 97 -16.07 -3.79 -3.04
C VAL A 97 -14.73 -3.89 -2.35
N PHE A 98 -14.47 -2.98 -1.40
CA PHE A 98 -13.21 -2.96 -0.68
C PHE A 98 -13.22 -3.88 0.53
N GLU A 99 -12.07 -4.51 0.78
CA GLU A 99 -11.87 -5.47 1.86
C GLU A 99 -10.82 -4.99 2.87
N ASP A 100 -10.76 -5.67 4.01
CA ASP A 100 -9.74 -5.40 5.03
C ASP A 100 -8.34 -5.77 4.57
N TYR A 101 -7.34 -5.07 5.10
CA TYR A 101 -6.01 -5.66 5.17
C TYR A 101 -6.00 -6.78 6.22
N THR A 102 -5.94 -8.02 5.76
CA THR A 102 -5.99 -9.21 6.62
C THR A 102 -4.59 -9.75 6.91
N TRP A 103 -4.14 -9.59 8.17
CA TRP A 103 -2.89 -10.19 8.64
C TRP A 103 -3.04 -11.70 8.85
N THR A 104 -4.16 -12.13 9.44
CA THR A 104 -4.46 -13.56 9.64
C THR A 104 -5.95 -13.84 9.50
N ARG A 105 -6.28 -15.03 8.99
CA ARG A 105 -7.67 -15.48 8.79
C ARG A 105 -8.24 -16.22 10.00
N THR A 106 -7.54 -16.27 11.14
CA THR A 106 -8.06 -16.90 12.36
C THR A 106 -9.32 -16.19 12.86
N PRO A 107 -10.15 -16.85 13.68
CA PRO A 107 -11.32 -16.21 14.29
C PRO A 107 -10.95 -15.20 15.38
N LEU A 108 -9.69 -15.18 15.82
CA LEU A 108 -9.23 -14.27 16.86
C LEU A 108 -9.07 -12.84 16.32
N PRO A 109 -9.38 -11.81 17.12
CA PRO A 109 -9.23 -10.41 16.71
C PRO A 109 -7.75 -9.97 16.58
N TRP A 110 -6.83 -10.72 17.19
CA TRP A 110 -5.41 -10.42 17.21
C TRP A 110 -4.58 -11.66 16.88
N SER A 111 -3.36 -11.41 16.41
CA SER A 111 -2.32 -12.39 16.18
C SER A 111 -1.03 -11.96 16.88
N MET A 112 -0.13 -12.91 17.17
CA MET A 112 1.18 -12.60 17.72
C MET A 112 2.22 -12.51 16.61
N TYR A 113 2.96 -11.40 16.57
CA TYR A 113 4.10 -11.22 15.68
C TYR A 113 5.20 -10.41 16.36
N GLY A 114 6.41 -10.97 16.44
CA GLY A 114 7.55 -10.29 17.07
C GLY A 114 7.34 -9.93 18.54
N PHE A 115 6.72 -10.82 19.32
CA PHE A 115 6.32 -10.57 20.73
C PHE A 115 5.35 -9.40 20.94
N ALA A 116 4.65 -8.96 19.90
CA ALA A 116 3.60 -7.96 19.98
C ALA A 116 2.28 -8.53 19.44
N LEU A 117 1.15 -8.08 20.01
CA LEU A 117 -0.16 -8.31 19.42
C LEU A 117 -0.34 -7.40 18.20
N ARG A 118 -0.84 -7.97 17.12
CA ARG A 118 -1.21 -7.27 15.88
C ARG A 118 -2.68 -7.53 15.57
N PRO A 119 -3.45 -6.51 15.13
CA PRO A 119 -4.80 -6.75 14.61
C PRO A 119 -4.79 -7.83 13.54
N ALA A 120 -5.69 -8.80 13.64
CA ALA A 120 -5.84 -9.84 12.64
C ALA A 120 -6.39 -9.29 11.32
N ARG A 121 -7.27 -8.29 11.42
CA ARG A 121 -7.91 -7.58 10.30
C ARG A 121 -7.90 -6.08 10.59
N ILE A 122 -7.45 -5.30 9.62
CA ILE A 122 -7.38 -3.85 9.70
C ILE A 122 -8.35 -3.32 8.63
N PRO A 123 -9.41 -2.59 9.00
CA PRO A 123 -10.34 -2.02 8.02
C PRO A 123 -9.58 -1.09 7.06
N LEU A 124 -9.93 -1.10 5.78
CA LEU A 124 -9.21 -0.29 4.78
C LEU A 124 -9.27 1.20 5.12
N ASN A 125 -10.40 1.66 5.68
CA ASN A 125 -10.59 3.04 6.14
C ASN A 125 -9.70 3.42 7.35
N ALA A 126 -9.04 2.46 8.00
CA ALA A 126 -8.01 2.76 8.98
C ALA A 126 -6.68 3.18 8.33
N ILE A 127 -6.47 2.85 7.05
CA ILE A 127 -5.23 3.08 6.30
C ILE A 127 -5.41 4.22 5.29
N ILE A 128 -6.44 4.15 4.44
CA ILE A 128 -6.72 5.14 3.39
C ILE A 128 -8.14 5.70 3.51
N SER A 129 -8.45 6.80 2.84
CA SER A 129 -9.78 7.43 2.82
C SER A 129 -10.23 7.94 1.44
N GLY A 130 -9.44 7.68 0.39
CA GLY A 130 -9.79 8.04 -0.99
C GLY A 130 -10.86 7.12 -1.61
N PRO A 131 -11.15 7.26 -2.92
CA PRO A 131 -12.21 6.53 -3.62
C PRO A 131 -12.19 5.00 -3.44
N THR A 132 -11.00 4.40 -3.40
CA THR A 132 -10.82 2.95 -3.17
C THR A 132 -11.40 2.46 -1.83
N ALA A 133 -11.50 3.32 -0.82
CA ALA A 133 -12.12 3.02 0.46
C ALA A 133 -13.47 3.74 0.66
N GLY A 134 -14.17 4.03 -0.44
CA GLY A 134 -15.50 4.65 -0.42
C GLY A 134 -15.47 6.16 -0.16
N GLY A 135 -14.31 6.81 -0.28
CA GLY A 135 -14.16 8.26 -0.24
C GLY A 135 -14.78 8.97 -1.46
N PRO A 136 -14.90 10.31 -1.42
CA PRO A 136 -15.50 11.07 -2.50
C PRO A 136 -14.68 11.00 -3.79
N MET A 137 -15.36 11.12 -4.93
CA MET A 137 -14.76 11.33 -6.25
C MET A 137 -14.95 12.79 -6.71
N PRO A 138 -14.20 13.27 -7.73
CA PRO A 138 -14.33 14.64 -8.22
C PRO A 138 -15.75 14.97 -8.65
N HIS A 139 -16.14 16.24 -8.47
CA HIS A 139 -17.46 16.74 -8.86
C HIS A 139 -17.76 16.44 -10.33
N GLY A 140 -18.87 15.75 -10.58
CA GLY A 140 -19.31 15.35 -11.92
C GLY A 140 -19.02 13.90 -12.30
N SER A 141 -18.18 13.18 -11.54
CA SER A 141 -18.02 11.74 -11.70
C SER A 141 -19.37 11.03 -11.55
N GLN A 142 -19.74 10.23 -12.56
CA GLN A 142 -20.94 9.38 -12.54
C GLN A 142 -20.62 7.96 -12.04
N ALA A 143 -19.35 7.66 -11.78
CA ALA A 143 -18.95 6.34 -11.32
C ALA A 143 -19.51 6.10 -9.89
N PRO A 144 -19.97 4.89 -9.59
CA PRO A 144 -20.46 4.55 -8.25
C PRO A 144 -19.31 4.51 -7.24
N LEU A 145 -19.57 5.01 -6.03
CA LEU A 145 -18.60 4.98 -4.92
C LEU A 145 -18.39 3.55 -4.42
N ALA A 146 -17.15 3.22 -4.01
CA ALA A 146 -16.83 1.92 -3.46
C ALA A 146 -17.60 1.61 -2.16
N VAL A 147 -17.93 0.35 -1.95
CA VAL A 147 -18.66 -0.15 -0.77
C VAL A 147 -17.83 -1.16 0.01
N SER A 148 -18.13 -1.35 1.30
CA SER A 148 -17.40 -2.33 2.12
C SER A 148 -17.87 -3.75 1.79
N ALA A 149 -16.98 -4.73 1.99
CA ALA A 149 -17.33 -6.14 1.92
C ALA A 149 -18.49 -6.51 2.86
N GLU A 150 -18.60 -5.87 4.02
CA GLU A 150 -19.72 -6.08 4.95
C GLU A 150 -21.06 -5.64 4.33
N PHE A 151 -21.10 -4.46 3.69
CA PHE A 151 -22.31 -3.98 3.01
C PHE A 151 -22.65 -4.85 1.79
N TYR A 152 -21.64 -5.26 1.03
CA TYR A 152 -21.82 -6.20 -0.09
C TYR A 152 -22.44 -7.50 0.40
N GLU A 153 -21.93 -8.11 1.48
CA GLU A 153 -22.46 -9.36 2.02
C GLU A 153 -23.93 -9.22 2.47
N GLN A 154 -24.29 -8.08 3.09
CA GLN A 154 -25.68 -7.80 3.45
C GLN A 154 -26.60 -7.68 2.22
N THR A 155 -26.08 -7.18 1.10
CA THR A 155 -26.85 -6.93 -0.13
C THR A 155 -26.89 -8.15 -1.06
N CYS A 156 -25.79 -8.90 -1.13
CA CYS A 156 -25.50 -9.92 -2.13
C CYS A 156 -25.24 -11.31 -1.55
N GLY A 157 -25.15 -11.47 -0.23
CA GLY A 157 -24.86 -12.75 0.45
C GLY A 157 -26.10 -13.53 0.92
N GLY A 158 -27.31 -13.04 0.61
CA GLY A 158 -28.54 -13.74 0.93
C GLY A 158 -28.68 -15.07 0.15
N PRO A 159 -29.44 -16.06 0.65
CA PRO A 159 -29.59 -17.36 0.00
C PRO A 159 -30.18 -17.31 -1.43
N GLU A 160 -30.90 -16.24 -1.75
CA GLU A 160 -31.47 -15.98 -3.08
C GLU A 160 -30.54 -15.14 -3.99
N ALA A 161 -29.56 -14.46 -3.41
CA ALA A 161 -28.58 -13.66 -4.14
C ALA A 161 -27.38 -14.56 -4.47
N LYS A 162 -27.29 -15.00 -5.72
CA LYS A 162 -26.08 -15.67 -6.24
C LYS A 162 -25.29 -14.66 -7.06
N PRO A 163 -24.05 -14.30 -6.64
CA PRO A 163 -23.18 -13.48 -7.45
C PRO A 163 -22.95 -14.11 -8.83
N TYR A 164 -22.91 -13.28 -9.87
CA TYR A 164 -22.43 -13.70 -11.17
C TYR A 164 -20.92 -13.80 -11.11
N VAL A 165 -20.38 -14.99 -11.37
CA VAL A 165 -18.93 -15.24 -11.26
C VAL A 165 -18.30 -15.22 -12.65
N ILE A 166 -17.37 -14.30 -12.86
CA ILE A 166 -16.51 -14.26 -14.05
C ILE A 166 -15.20 -14.97 -13.72
N SER A 167 -14.82 -15.95 -14.53
CA SER A 167 -13.58 -16.70 -14.33
C SER A 167 -12.39 -16.02 -15.02
N SER A 168 -11.24 -15.99 -14.34
CA SER A 168 -9.94 -15.56 -14.88
C SER A 168 -9.26 -16.57 -15.79
N ALA A 169 -9.87 -17.72 -16.08
CA ALA A 169 -9.26 -18.79 -16.87
C ALA A 169 -8.78 -18.35 -18.26
N PHE A 170 -9.45 -17.38 -18.87
CA PHE A 170 -9.14 -16.85 -20.22
C PHE A 170 -8.63 -15.40 -20.20
N ALA A 171 -8.26 -14.89 -19.02
CA ALA A 171 -7.74 -13.54 -18.90
C ALA A 171 -6.33 -13.43 -19.52
N PRO A 172 -6.03 -12.34 -20.25
CA PRO A 172 -4.76 -12.17 -20.96
C PRO A 172 -3.63 -11.72 -20.03
N ASN A 173 -3.28 -12.55 -19.04
CA ASN A 173 -2.44 -12.12 -17.91
C ASN A 173 -0.98 -11.75 -18.25
N ASP A 174 -0.45 -12.21 -19.39
CA ASP A 174 0.90 -11.87 -19.87
C ASP A 174 0.95 -10.66 -20.81
N GLU A 175 -0.16 -9.92 -20.94
CA GLU A 175 -0.25 -8.73 -21.80
C GLU A 175 0.04 -7.42 -21.05
N ASP A 176 0.18 -6.33 -21.80
CA ASP A 176 0.27 -4.99 -21.21
C ASP A 176 -0.93 -4.68 -20.30
N GLY A 177 -0.68 -3.91 -19.23
CA GLY A 177 -1.71 -3.57 -18.25
C GLY A 177 -2.96 -2.94 -18.87
N ALA A 178 -2.81 -2.09 -19.89
CA ALA A 178 -3.93 -1.51 -20.63
C ALA A 178 -4.80 -2.58 -21.32
N THR A 179 -4.18 -3.58 -21.96
CA THR A 179 -4.87 -4.71 -22.61
C THR A 179 -5.62 -5.56 -21.59
N ILE A 180 -5.01 -5.81 -20.42
CA ILE A 180 -5.66 -6.54 -19.32
C ILE A 180 -6.90 -5.79 -18.82
N ILE A 181 -6.79 -4.49 -18.57
CA ILE A 181 -7.91 -3.65 -18.12
C ILE A 181 -9.03 -3.59 -19.16
N GLU A 182 -8.68 -3.43 -20.44
CA GLU A 182 -9.66 -3.40 -21.53
C GLU A 182 -10.43 -4.73 -21.61
N TRP A 183 -9.73 -5.86 -21.56
CA TRP A 183 -10.35 -7.19 -21.59
C TRP A 183 -11.35 -7.37 -20.45
N TRP A 184 -10.96 -7.05 -19.21
CA TRP A 184 -11.85 -7.15 -18.06
C TRP A 184 -13.03 -6.18 -18.15
N THR A 185 -12.82 -4.98 -18.66
CA THR A 185 -13.90 -4.01 -18.90
C THR A 185 -14.92 -4.55 -19.89
N GLN A 186 -14.47 -5.21 -20.96
CA GLN A 186 -15.35 -5.87 -21.93
C GLN A 186 -16.13 -7.04 -21.32
N GLN A 187 -15.48 -7.88 -20.50
CA GLN A 187 -16.19 -8.95 -19.78
C GLN A 187 -17.27 -8.37 -18.86
N LEU A 188 -16.94 -7.34 -18.08
CA LEU A 188 -17.88 -6.69 -17.15
C LEU A 188 -19.02 -5.95 -17.87
N ALA A 189 -18.82 -5.49 -19.11
CA ALA A 189 -19.88 -4.88 -19.91
C ALA A 189 -20.97 -5.90 -20.33
N SER A 190 -20.63 -7.19 -20.39
CA SER A 190 -21.57 -8.25 -20.78
C SER A 190 -22.48 -8.74 -19.62
N VAL A 191 -22.18 -8.33 -18.38
CA VAL A 191 -22.85 -8.81 -17.16
C VAL A 191 -23.86 -7.77 -16.68
N GLN A 192 -25.12 -8.15 -16.51
CA GLN A 192 -26.19 -7.23 -16.06
C GLN A 192 -26.53 -7.40 -14.58
N GLU A 193 -26.04 -8.47 -13.97
CA GLU A 193 -26.26 -8.85 -12.59
C GLU A 193 -25.70 -7.80 -11.64
N ARG A 194 -26.43 -7.60 -10.54
CA ARG A 194 -26.08 -6.59 -9.55
C ARG A 194 -24.83 -6.96 -8.76
N CYS A 195 -24.63 -8.23 -8.48
CA CYS A 195 -23.55 -8.74 -7.64
C CYS A 195 -22.60 -9.54 -8.53
N ILE A 196 -21.36 -9.07 -8.69
CA ILE A 196 -20.37 -9.65 -9.58
C ILE A 196 -19.14 -10.02 -8.76
N GLU A 197 -18.65 -11.24 -8.95
CA GLU A 197 -17.41 -11.71 -8.38
C GLU A 197 -16.45 -12.15 -9.49
N ILE A 198 -15.16 -11.88 -9.31
CA ILE A 198 -14.13 -12.44 -10.18
C ILE A 198 -13.44 -13.59 -9.45
N ASP A 199 -13.49 -14.77 -10.06
CA ASP A 199 -12.74 -15.95 -9.62
C ASP A 199 -11.32 -15.91 -10.20
N SER A 200 -10.37 -15.52 -9.35
CA SER A 200 -8.93 -15.52 -9.62
C SER A 200 -8.23 -16.85 -9.30
N THR A 201 -8.97 -17.93 -9.01
CA THR A 201 -8.37 -19.25 -8.72
C THR A 201 -7.59 -19.83 -9.91
N PRO A 202 -8.08 -19.75 -11.17
CA PRO A 202 -7.30 -20.18 -12.33
C PRO A 202 -6.03 -19.36 -12.52
N HIS A 203 -6.14 -18.04 -12.48
CA HIS A 203 -5.01 -17.13 -12.60
C HIS A 203 -5.21 -15.84 -11.80
N ASP A 204 -4.11 -15.31 -11.25
CA ASP A 204 -4.10 -13.99 -10.59
C ASP A 204 -4.65 -12.91 -11.55
N LEU A 205 -5.48 -12.01 -11.05
CA LEU A 205 -6.06 -10.95 -11.88
C LEU A 205 -4.99 -10.00 -12.41
N PHE A 206 -4.07 -9.63 -11.51
CA PHE A 206 -2.92 -8.79 -11.76
C PHE A 206 -1.72 -9.50 -11.14
N ASP A 207 -0.98 -10.22 -11.98
CA ASP A 207 0.11 -11.05 -11.49
C ASP A 207 1.32 -10.22 -10.99
N ARG A 208 2.22 -10.89 -10.28
CA ARG A 208 3.46 -10.26 -9.78
C ARG A 208 4.38 -9.73 -10.88
N PHE A 209 4.29 -10.25 -12.11
CA PHE A 209 5.13 -9.83 -13.24
C PHE A 209 4.60 -8.55 -13.88
N LEU A 210 3.28 -8.30 -13.82
CA LEU A 210 2.70 -7.00 -14.15
C LEU A 210 3.24 -5.93 -13.19
N PHE A 211 3.15 -6.15 -11.87
CA PHE A 211 3.66 -5.19 -10.87
C PHE A 211 5.19 -5.06 -10.88
N GLY A 212 5.91 -6.11 -11.25
CA GLY A 212 7.38 -6.10 -11.29
C GLY A 212 7.99 -5.64 -12.61
N GLY A 213 7.25 -5.77 -13.71
CA GLY A 213 7.75 -5.55 -15.07
C GLY A 213 7.29 -4.24 -15.71
N PRO A 214 7.72 -3.97 -16.95
CA PRO A 214 7.36 -2.75 -17.67
C PRO A 214 5.91 -2.75 -18.19
N ARG A 215 5.22 -3.91 -18.23
CA ARG A 215 3.84 -4.04 -18.74
C ARG A 215 2.85 -3.09 -18.07
N ILE A 216 3.05 -2.79 -16.78
CA ILE A 216 2.18 -1.86 -16.03
C ILE A 216 2.35 -0.41 -16.47
N LEU A 217 3.46 -0.04 -17.13
CA LEU A 217 3.71 1.34 -17.60
C LEU A 217 2.67 1.79 -18.62
N SER A 218 2.08 0.87 -19.38
CA SER A 218 0.96 1.15 -20.30
C SER A 218 -0.26 1.79 -19.61
N LEU A 219 -0.39 1.61 -18.29
CA LEU A 219 -1.46 2.19 -17.50
C LEU A 219 -1.12 3.57 -16.93
N TRP A 220 0.12 4.05 -17.04
CA TRP A 220 0.60 5.22 -16.31
C TRP A 220 -0.32 6.44 -16.48
N ASP A 221 -0.56 6.88 -17.71
CA ASP A 221 -1.36 8.09 -17.97
C ASP A 221 -2.81 7.93 -17.50
N SER A 222 -3.43 6.79 -17.80
CA SER A 222 -4.84 6.53 -17.49
C SER A 222 -5.09 6.32 -16.00
N LEU A 223 -4.20 5.62 -15.30
CA LEU A 223 -4.30 5.36 -13.88
C LEU A 223 -3.97 6.62 -13.05
N THR A 224 -2.90 7.34 -13.36
CA THR A 224 -2.48 8.54 -12.61
C THR A 224 -3.45 9.71 -12.76
N SER A 225 -4.09 9.84 -13.91
CA SER A 225 -5.15 10.85 -14.12
C SER A 225 -6.51 10.44 -13.56
N SER A 226 -6.72 9.15 -13.26
CA SER A 226 -7.98 8.67 -12.70
C SER A 226 -8.21 9.17 -11.27
N PRO A 227 -9.48 9.36 -10.85
CA PRO A 227 -9.85 9.65 -9.46
C PRO A 227 -9.24 8.70 -8.44
N ILE A 228 -8.98 7.44 -8.82
CA ILE A 228 -8.43 6.43 -7.90
C ILE A 228 -7.06 6.85 -7.35
N LEU A 229 -6.23 7.47 -8.18
CA LEU A 229 -4.93 8.00 -7.74
C LEU A 229 -4.94 9.51 -7.49
N SER A 230 -5.64 10.29 -8.31
CA SER A 230 -5.65 11.76 -8.15
C SER A 230 -6.37 12.22 -6.88
N GLU A 231 -7.36 11.47 -6.41
CA GLU A 231 -8.06 11.69 -5.12
C GLU A 231 -7.63 10.68 -4.05
N PHE A 232 -6.47 10.02 -4.22
CA PHE A 232 -5.92 9.17 -3.19
C PHE A 232 -5.70 9.98 -1.90
N ALA A 233 -6.17 9.45 -0.78
CA ALA A 233 -5.99 10.07 0.52
C ALA A 233 -5.64 9.03 1.58
N TRP A 234 -4.73 9.38 2.49
CA TRP A 234 -4.50 8.63 3.72
C TRP A 234 -5.67 8.81 4.69
N SER A 235 -5.90 7.83 5.56
CA SER A 235 -6.97 7.92 6.56
C SER A 235 -6.72 9.04 7.58
N PRO A 236 -7.76 9.58 8.24
CA PRO A 236 -7.60 10.50 9.36
C PRO A 236 -6.74 9.92 10.50
N ILE A 237 -6.72 8.60 10.69
CA ILE A 237 -5.88 7.94 11.69
C ILE A 237 -4.40 8.08 11.33
N VAL A 238 -4.04 7.80 10.06
CA VAL A 238 -2.67 7.97 9.55
C VAL A 238 -2.26 9.44 9.62
N GLN A 239 -3.10 10.34 9.12
CA GLN A 239 -2.84 11.79 9.16
C GLN A 239 -2.65 12.29 10.59
N SER A 240 -3.49 11.84 11.54
CA SER A 240 -3.38 12.20 12.95
C SER A 240 -2.11 11.65 13.61
N ALA A 241 -1.65 10.45 13.20
CA ALA A 241 -0.39 9.90 13.66
C ALA A 241 0.80 10.71 13.15
N VAL A 242 0.80 11.14 11.89
CA VAL A 242 1.81 12.05 11.34
C VAL A 242 1.78 13.38 12.09
N ALA A 243 0.61 14.00 12.22
CA ALA A 243 0.45 15.30 12.90
C ALA A 243 0.97 15.29 14.34
N ARG A 244 0.65 14.25 15.13
CA ARG A 244 1.15 14.12 16.52
C ARG A 244 2.67 14.01 16.62
N ASN A 245 3.30 13.44 15.60
CA ASN A 245 4.74 13.18 15.59
C ASN A 245 5.51 14.19 14.74
N PHE A 246 4.83 15.14 14.10
CA PHE A 246 5.44 16.07 13.15
C PHE A 246 6.56 16.90 13.78
N ALA A 247 6.45 17.21 15.07
CA ALA A 247 7.48 17.91 15.84
C ALA A 247 8.84 17.16 15.88
N LEU A 248 8.85 15.84 15.70
CA LEU A 248 10.09 15.05 15.61
C LEU A 248 10.93 15.42 14.38
N LEU A 249 10.30 15.94 13.33
CA LEU A 249 10.97 16.43 12.12
C LEU A 249 11.58 17.84 12.31
N ARG A 250 11.41 18.43 13.51
CA ARG A 250 11.98 19.73 13.89
C ARG A 250 11.75 20.80 12.80
N PRO A 251 10.49 21.15 12.49
CA PRO A 251 10.19 22.24 11.55
C PRO A 251 10.87 23.56 11.99
N HIS A 252 11.35 24.35 11.04
CA HIS A 252 12.10 25.59 11.35
C HIS A 252 11.17 26.72 11.77
N THR A 253 9.96 26.76 11.22
CA THR A 253 8.96 27.78 11.55
C THR A 253 7.66 27.15 12.01
N VAL A 254 6.88 27.88 12.81
CA VAL A 254 5.51 27.48 13.15
C VAL A 254 4.66 27.34 11.88
N ASN A 255 4.96 28.14 10.85
CA ASN A 255 4.30 28.00 9.56
C ASN A 255 4.62 26.66 8.90
N ASP A 256 5.80 26.06 9.07
CA ASP A 256 6.11 24.72 8.52
C ASP A 256 5.25 23.61 9.16
N ILE A 257 4.66 23.85 10.34
CA ILE A 257 3.74 22.92 11.02
C ILE A 257 2.35 22.95 10.39
N TYR A 258 1.93 24.13 9.91
CA TYR A 258 0.60 24.36 9.34
C TYR A 258 0.60 24.50 7.82
N ALA A 259 1.78 24.62 7.21
CA ALA A 259 1.94 24.78 5.78
C ALA A 259 1.61 23.47 5.09
N THR A 260 0.80 23.58 4.04
CA THR A 260 0.59 22.54 3.03
C THR A 260 1.82 22.36 2.13
N SER A 261 2.97 22.96 2.45
CA SER A 261 4.18 22.81 1.65
C SER A 261 4.69 21.38 1.72
N SER A 262 4.93 20.79 0.56
CA SER A 262 5.39 19.40 0.41
C SER A 262 6.84 19.16 0.87
N SER A 263 7.56 20.18 1.34
CA SER A 263 8.98 20.08 1.73
C SER A 263 9.28 20.77 3.06
N LEU A 264 10.20 20.17 3.82
CA LEU A 264 10.77 20.73 5.04
C LEU A 264 12.16 21.29 4.76
N ARG A 265 12.41 22.54 5.13
CA ARG A 265 13.70 23.19 4.87
C ARG A 265 14.83 22.43 5.57
N GLY A 266 15.92 22.24 4.83
CA GLY A 266 17.14 21.63 5.33
C GLY A 266 17.05 20.15 5.72
N LEU A 267 15.97 19.46 5.37
CA LEU A 267 15.76 18.05 5.67
C LEU A 267 15.74 17.20 4.40
N VAL A 268 16.51 16.12 4.38
CA VAL A 268 16.36 15.03 3.39
C VAL A 268 15.70 13.83 4.06
N ALA A 269 14.68 13.27 3.42
CA ALA A 269 14.03 12.03 3.88
C ALA A 269 14.55 10.84 3.07
N VAL A 270 14.95 9.78 3.76
CA VAL A 270 15.55 8.57 3.16
C VAL A 270 14.74 7.36 3.58
N HIS A 271 14.16 6.65 2.62
CA HIS A 271 13.61 5.31 2.86
C HIS A 271 14.70 4.27 2.64
N LEU A 272 15.22 3.69 3.72
CA LEU A 272 16.30 2.72 3.70
C LEU A 272 15.77 1.31 3.99
N ARG A 273 15.53 0.53 2.94
CA ARG A 273 15.09 -0.86 3.05
C ARG A 273 16.28 -1.79 3.28
N ARG A 274 16.44 -2.31 4.51
CA ARG A 274 17.44 -3.33 4.85
C ARG A 274 16.73 -4.59 5.38
N GLY A 275 17.03 -5.07 6.59
CA GLY A 275 16.38 -6.24 7.19
C GLY A 275 16.38 -7.45 6.25
N ASP A 276 15.20 -7.90 5.81
CA ASP A 276 15.04 -9.01 4.86
C ASP A 276 15.73 -8.79 3.50
N TYR A 277 16.07 -7.54 3.14
CA TYR A 277 16.81 -7.24 1.91
C TYR A 277 18.26 -7.75 1.93
N LYS A 278 18.82 -8.04 3.11
CA LYS A 278 20.10 -8.77 3.24
C LYS A 278 20.09 -10.10 2.51
N ARG A 279 18.93 -10.76 2.45
CA ARG A 279 18.73 -11.98 1.66
C ARG A 279 18.15 -11.68 0.28
N HIS A 280 17.30 -10.67 0.16
CA HIS A 280 16.57 -10.41 -1.07
C HIS A 280 17.48 -9.87 -2.20
N CYS A 281 18.37 -8.93 -1.93
CA CYS A 281 19.17 -8.26 -2.96
C CYS A 281 20.08 -9.21 -3.77
N PRO A 282 20.80 -10.17 -3.16
CA PRO A 282 21.54 -11.17 -3.95
C PRO A 282 20.65 -12.01 -4.87
N ASN A 283 19.39 -12.24 -4.50
CA ASN A 283 18.45 -12.95 -5.37
C ASN A 283 18.00 -12.10 -6.55
N LEU A 284 17.82 -10.78 -6.37
CA LEU A 284 17.51 -9.86 -7.47
C LEU A 284 18.61 -9.90 -8.55
N ALA A 285 19.89 -9.95 -8.14
CA ALA A 285 21.01 -10.08 -9.06
C ALA A 285 20.93 -11.39 -9.88
N LYS A 286 20.63 -12.51 -9.21
CA LYS A 286 20.44 -13.82 -9.84
C LYS A 286 19.28 -13.85 -10.82
N TRP A 287 18.18 -13.16 -10.49
CA TRP A 287 16.99 -13.09 -11.33
C TRP A 287 17.13 -12.09 -12.49
N GLY A 288 18.13 -11.21 -12.46
CA GLY A 288 18.23 -10.12 -13.43
C GLY A 288 17.09 -9.10 -13.29
N ALA A 289 16.56 -8.92 -12.07
CA ALA A 289 15.41 -8.06 -11.82
C ALA A 289 15.76 -6.58 -12.01
N ARG A 290 14.92 -5.84 -12.74
CA ARG A 290 15.04 -4.38 -12.88
C ARG A 290 14.27 -3.66 -11.76
N TYR A 291 14.19 -2.33 -11.83
CA TYR A 291 13.27 -1.57 -10.98
C TYR A 291 11.83 -2.05 -11.17
N MET A 292 11.06 -2.03 -10.08
CA MET A 292 9.72 -2.60 -10.06
C MET A 292 8.71 -1.64 -10.70
N GLY A 293 7.98 -2.13 -11.69
CA GLY A 293 6.77 -1.49 -12.23
C GLY A 293 7.00 -0.03 -12.64
N PHE A 294 6.17 0.86 -12.09
CA PHE A 294 6.24 2.31 -12.38
C PHE A 294 7.56 2.99 -12.04
N ASN A 295 8.44 2.39 -11.23
CA ASN A 295 9.79 2.91 -11.02
C ASN A 295 10.69 2.79 -12.26
N GLN A 296 10.20 2.16 -13.33
CA GLN A 296 10.85 2.13 -14.65
C GLN A 296 10.38 3.25 -15.58
N HIS A 297 9.48 4.13 -15.13
CA HIS A 297 8.92 5.17 -16.00
C HIS A 297 10.03 6.11 -16.52
N PRO A 298 10.12 6.39 -17.84
CA PRO A 298 11.23 7.14 -18.42
C PRO A 298 11.38 8.59 -17.92
N SER A 299 10.35 9.16 -17.29
CA SER A 299 10.41 10.51 -16.72
C SER A 299 11.08 10.57 -15.34
N LEU A 300 11.35 9.42 -14.71
CA LEU A 300 12.05 9.37 -13.43
C LEU A 300 13.55 9.59 -13.66
N LEU A 301 14.20 10.25 -12.70
CA LEU A 301 15.61 10.63 -12.81
C LEU A 301 16.54 9.41 -12.77
N ASP A 302 16.22 8.46 -11.90
CA ASP A 302 17.04 7.27 -11.68
C ASP A 302 16.60 6.13 -12.60
N HIS A 303 17.57 5.56 -13.31
CA HIS A 303 17.42 4.37 -14.11
C HIS A 303 18.36 3.27 -13.60
N PHE A 304 17.95 2.02 -13.80
CA PHE A 304 18.76 0.86 -13.43
C PHE A 304 18.93 -0.06 -14.63
N ASP A 305 20.17 -0.13 -15.12
CA ASP A 305 20.54 -0.95 -16.27
C ASP A 305 21.66 -1.92 -15.91
N PRO A 306 21.33 -3.21 -15.67
CA PRO A 306 22.33 -4.23 -15.38
C PRO A 306 22.97 -4.83 -16.63
N SER A 307 22.57 -4.42 -17.85
CA SER A 307 23.04 -5.01 -19.12
C SER A 307 24.56 -5.05 -19.28
N PRO A 308 25.35 -4.04 -18.83
CA PRO A 308 26.80 -4.09 -18.97
C PRO A 308 27.50 -5.17 -18.14
N TYR A 309 26.79 -5.78 -17.19
CA TYR A 309 27.34 -6.76 -16.24
C TYR A 309 26.74 -8.16 -16.45
N GLU A 310 25.97 -8.41 -17.51
CA GLU A 310 25.26 -9.68 -17.69
C GLU A 310 26.19 -10.90 -17.78
N ASP A 311 27.37 -10.72 -18.36
CA ASP A 311 28.36 -11.78 -18.57
C ASP A 311 29.26 -12.04 -17.34
N ASP A 312 29.23 -11.17 -16.33
CA ASP A 312 30.02 -11.31 -15.10
C ASP A 312 29.13 -11.30 -13.86
N SER A 313 28.84 -12.50 -13.36
CA SER A 313 28.00 -12.69 -12.17
C SER A 313 28.48 -11.96 -10.92
N VAL A 314 29.80 -11.78 -10.74
CA VAL A 314 30.35 -11.11 -9.55
C VAL A 314 30.14 -9.62 -9.67
N LEU A 315 30.52 -9.02 -10.81
CA LEU A 315 30.30 -7.59 -11.06
C LEU A 315 28.81 -7.24 -11.09
N LYS A 316 27.97 -8.14 -11.60
CA LYS A 316 26.52 -8.00 -11.55
C LYS A 316 26.02 -7.97 -10.12
N GLU A 317 26.42 -8.91 -9.28
CA GLU A 317 26.01 -8.92 -7.88
C GLU A 317 26.47 -7.65 -7.15
N GLU A 318 27.71 -7.22 -7.34
CA GLU A 318 28.23 -5.97 -6.77
C GLU A 318 27.43 -4.73 -7.22
N TYR A 319 27.10 -4.64 -8.52
CA TYR A 319 26.28 -3.56 -9.07
C TYR A 319 24.88 -3.53 -8.43
N TYR A 320 24.24 -4.70 -8.29
CA TYR A 320 22.94 -4.81 -7.62
C TYR A 320 23.02 -4.43 -6.14
N LEU A 321 24.05 -4.87 -5.42
CA LEU A 321 24.20 -4.58 -3.99
C LEU A 321 24.43 -3.09 -3.75
N ALA A 322 25.16 -2.38 -4.63
CA ALA A 322 25.34 -0.94 -4.54
C ALA A 322 24.02 -0.15 -4.64
N HIS A 323 23.01 -0.68 -5.35
CA HIS A 323 21.70 -0.05 -5.49
C HIS A 323 20.68 -0.53 -4.44
N CYS A 324 20.66 -1.84 -4.17
CA CYS A 324 19.63 -2.49 -3.36
C CYS A 324 19.98 -2.56 -1.87
N LEU A 325 21.27 -2.67 -1.53
CA LEU A 325 21.75 -2.81 -0.15
C LEU A 325 23.07 -2.06 0.06
N PRO A 326 23.11 -0.74 -0.19
CA PRO A 326 24.35 0.03 -0.13
C PRO A 326 25.03 -0.03 1.25
N THR A 327 26.35 0.04 1.25
CA THR A 327 27.14 0.17 2.48
C THR A 327 26.94 1.55 3.13
N ILE A 328 27.42 1.73 4.35
CA ILE A 328 27.34 3.04 5.04
C ILE A 328 28.13 4.09 4.25
N GLU A 329 29.30 3.74 3.73
CA GLU A 329 30.16 4.63 2.95
C GLU A 329 29.48 5.07 1.65
N GLN A 330 28.81 4.12 0.97
CA GLN A 330 28.03 4.41 -0.22
C GLN A 330 26.85 5.34 0.08
N LEU A 331 26.10 5.08 1.17
CA LEU A 331 25.01 5.94 1.61
C LEU A 331 25.47 7.37 1.92
N VAL A 332 26.57 7.51 2.67
CA VAL A 332 27.16 8.82 2.98
C VAL A 332 27.59 9.53 1.70
N SER A 333 28.24 8.82 0.77
CA SER A 333 28.66 9.39 -0.52
C SER A 333 27.49 9.90 -1.37
N VAL A 334 26.40 9.13 -1.45
CA VAL A 334 25.17 9.51 -2.14
C VAL A 334 24.55 10.74 -1.49
N LEU A 335 24.38 10.74 -0.17
CA LEU A 335 23.78 11.88 0.53
C LEU A 335 24.65 13.14 0.45
N ARG A 336 25.98 13.01 0.48
CA ARG A 336 26.90 14.12 0.23
C ARG A 336 26.70 14.72 -1.16
N THR A 337 26.51 13.86 -2.17
CA THR A 337 26.21 14.29 -3.55
C THR A 337 24.88 15.02 -3.64
N VAL A 338 23.81 14.46 -3.06
CA VAL A 338 22.49 15.11 -2.98
C VAL A 338 22.57 16.49 -2.32
N ARG A 339 23.27 16.60 -1.18
CA ARG A 339 23.48 17.88 -0.47
C ARG A 339 24.22 18.90 -1.32
N ARG A 340 25.28 18.49 -2.02
CA ARG A 340 26.06 19.37 -2.91
C ARG A 340 25.22 19.86 -4.09
N GLU A 341 24.49 18.97 -4.74
CA GLU A 341 23.67 19.31 -5.92
C GLU A 341 22.51 20.23 -5.55
N TYR A 342 21.83 19.96 -4.44
CA TYR A 342 20.78 20.82 -3.90
C TYR A 342 21.29 22.26 -3.64
N HIS A 343 22.49 22.38 -3.05
CA HIS A 343 23.14 23.67 -2.85
C HIS A 343 23.52 24.35 -4.17
N ALA A 344 24.09 23.60 -5.13
CA ALA A 344 24.48 24.13 -6.43
C ALA A 344 23.29 24.67 -7.25
N GLN A 345 22.09 24.11 -7.06
CA GLN A 345 20.85 24.59 -7.66
C GLN A 345 20.28 25.86 -6.99
N GLY A 346 20.92 26.38 -5.94
CA GLY A 346 20.44 27.54 -5.19
C GLY A 346 19.20 27.26 -4.34
N ALA A 347 18.88 25.98 -4.09
CA ALA A 347 17.69 25.57 -3.36
C ALA A 347 17.84 25.68 -1.81
N GLY A 348 19.05 26.00 -1.34
CA GLY A 348 19.39 26.15 0.07
C GLY A 348 20.40 25.09 0.52
N THR A 349 20.42 24.79 1.81
CA THR A 349 21.34 23.80 2.40
C THR A 349 20.54 22.66 3.02
N LEU A 350 20.96 21.42 2.76
CA LEU A 350 20.48 20.23 3.47
C LEU A 350 21.42 19.93 4.62
N ASN A 351 20.90 19.92 5.84
CA ASN A 351 21.71 19.74 7.05
C ASN A 351 21.29 18.53 7.87
N ARG A 352 20.08 17.98 7.62
CA ARG A 352 19.44 16.97 8.48
C ARG A 352 18.94 15.79 7.67
N VAL A 353 18.97 14.58 8.24
CA VAL A 353 18.53 13.36 7.58
C VAL A 353 17.45 12.65 8.40
N TYR A 354 16.27 12.46 7.81
CA TYR A 354 15.24 11.60 8.39
C TYR A 354 15.24 10.22 7.73
N ILE A 355 15.65 9.18 8.47
CA ILE A 355 15.73 7.81 7.95
C ILE A 355 14.51 7.00 8.35
N LEU A 356 13.75 6.54 7.36
CA LEU A 356 12.70 5.51 7.52
C LEU A 356 13.29 4.15 7.15
N SER A 357 13.40 3.23 8.10
CA SER A 357 13.98 1.92 7.85
C SER A 357 13.25 0.80 8.57
N ASN A 358 13.27 -0.39 7.98
CA ASN A 358 12.83 -1.63 8.60
C ASN A 358 13.96 -2.36 9.37
N GLU A 359 15.14 -1.74 9.47
CA GLU A 359 16.27 -2.28 10.23
C GLU A 359 16.12 -2.01 11.74
N ARG A 360 16.88 -2.73 12.56
CA ARG A 360 16.92 -2.49 14.00
C ARG A 360 17.62 -1.16 14.33
N ALA A 361 17.10 -0.45 15.33
CA ALA A 361 17.60 0.87 15.73
C ALA A 361 19.11 0.92 16.01
N TRP A 362 19.67 -0.10 16.68
CA TRP A 362 21.11 -0.14 16.98
C TRP A 362 21.98 -0.24 15.72
N ALA A 363 21.51 -0.90 14.67
CA ALA A 363 22.24 -1.02 13.41
C ALA A 363 22.21 0.28 12.58
N LEU A 364 21.32 1.22 12.92
CA LEU A 364 21.31 2.56 12.33
C LEU A 364 22.25 3.54 13.06
N GLY A 365 22.70 3.21 14.28
CA GLY A 365 23.59 4.08 15.05
C GLY A 365 24.93 4.34 14.36
N GLU A 366 25.51 3.32 13.71
CA GLU A 366 26.73 3.46 12.91
C GLU A 366 26.53 4.41 11.73
N LEU A 367 25.40 4.29 11.03
CA LEU A 367 25.05 5.18 9.93
C LEU A 367 24.84 6.63 10.42
N THR A 368 24.15 6.80 11.55
CA THR A 368 23.98 8.13 12.17
C THR A 368 25.32 8.78 12.50
N ASN A 369 26.26 8.03 13.06
CA ASN A 369 27.60 8.55 13.37
C ASN A 369 28.35 8.93 12.09
N ALA A 370 28.35 8.05 11.08
CA ALA A 370 29.02 8.32 9.81
C ALA A 370 28.45 9.56 9.08
N LEU A 371 27.14 9.79 9.16
CA LEU A 371 26.52 11.01 8.63
C LEU A 371 26.93 12.25 9.43
N LYS A 372 27.01 12.16 10.76
CA LYS A 372 27.49 13.29 11.58
C LYS A 372 28.95 13.63 11.30
N ASP A 373 29.79 12.62 11.12
CA ASP A 373 31.19 12.81 10.73
C ASP A 373 31.32 13.44 9.32
N ASP A 374 30.36 13.17 8.43
CA ASP A 374 30.24 13.85 7.12
C ASP A 374 29.68 15.28 7.23
N GLY A 375 29.28 15.72 8.42
CA GLY A 375 28.78 17.07 8.68
C GLY A 375 27.26 17.24 8.56
N TRP A 376 26.48 16.17 8.73
CA TRP A 376 25.04 16.26 8.99
C TRP A 376 24.78 16.55 10.48
N GLU A 377 23.73 17.32 10.80
CA GLU A 377 23.44 17.77 12.17
C GLU A 377 22.73 16.70 13.01
N ASP A 378 21.70 16.07 12.46
CA ASP A 378 20.90 15.03 13.13
C ASP A 378 20.42 13.89 12.22
#